data_AF-A0A9P0JST0-F1
#
_entry.id   AF-A0A9P0JST0-F1
#
_cell.length_a   1.000
_cell.length_b   1.000
_cell.length_c   1.000
_cell.angle_alpha   90.00
_cell.angle_beta   90.00
_cell.angle_gamma   90.00
#
_symmetry.space_group_name_H-M   'P 1'
#
loop_
_entity.id
_entity.type
_entity.pdbx_description
1 polymer ?
#
loop_
_entity_poly.entity_id
_entity_poly.type
_entity_poly.pdbx_seq_one_letter_code
_entity_poly.pdbx_strand_id
1 'polypeptide(L)'
;MDNQLVLTPGIAPRIFYGKAANIPHIVAVLPPDDPCVSDVGKSSDEEELFGGDYSDLDPDYQQPPTSKKRKCLPVVDTSSDCESEDDLPLANFVQTSRDNAIPGGDKRYTWSKTDFQHIRYPKDVFFAGVDGEYSPLAYFEKIFDDDLFEHIAHQTNIHSTLTTGRSIDTTVNEIRSFVGIELIMRVVQMPAIEDYWAIETRYSIIADVMPVKRFKKLRRRIHFQDNNTDPQGDRLFKIRPLIEKLRQKCIAIEEEGLFSIDEMMIAYKGKKAGSLRQYMPKKPKKWGFKMFVRAGVSGIVQDFLIYTGSSSFDEILFSKEEQQMRLGAKVVLVLC
;
A
#
# COMPACT_ATOMS: atom_id res chain seq x y z
N MET A 1 11.30 -3.56 -38.65
CA MET A 1 12.55 -2.81 -38.90
C MET A 1 13.06 -2.38 -37.55
N ASP A 2 14.25 -2.85 -37.24
CA ASP A 2 14.88 -2.87 -35.92
C ASP A 2 15.11 -1.48 -35.35
N ASN A 3 14.75 -1.27 -34.08
CA ASN A 3 15.30 -0.18 -33.28
C ASN A 3 16.14 -0.78 -32.15
N GLN A 4 17.43 -0.91 -32.44
CA GLN A 4 18.48 -1.24 -31.49
C GLN A 4 18.70 -0.06 -30.52
N LEU A 5 18.85 -0.37 -29.23
CA LEU A 5 19.39 0.56 -28.24
C LEU A 5 20.89 0.75 -28.51
N VAL A 6 21.30 1.98 -28.84
CA VAL A 6 22.71 2.35 -29.06
C VAL A 6 23.24 3.08 -27.83
N LEU A 7 24.32 2.57 -27.24
CA LEU A 7 25.09 3.22 -26.17
C LEU A 7 26.31 3.93 -26.79
N THR A 8 26.46 5.23 -26.51
CA THR A 8 27.64 6.02 -26.94
C THR A 8 28.42 6.57 -25.73
N PRO A 9 29.76 6.55 -25.73
CA PRO A 9 30.56 7.04 -24.60
C PRO A 9 30.87 8.55 -24.72
N GLY A 10 30.63 9.34 -23.67
CA GLY A 10 31.13 10.71 -23.64
C GLY A 10 30.69 11.63 -22.48
N ILE A 11 31.72 12.10 -21.75
CA ILE A 11 31.88 13.37 -21.00
C ILE A 11 31.04 13.56 -19.70
N ALA A 12 31.77 13.83 -18.61
CA ALA A 12 31.24 14.10 -17.27
C ALA A 12 30.60 15.50 -17.16
N PRO A 13 29.40 15.64 -16.57
CA PRO A 13 28.85 16.95 -16.22
C PRO A 13 29.06 17.32 -14.74
N ARG A 14 29.42 18.59 -14.53
CA ARG A 14 29.38 19.29 -13.24
C ARG A 14 27.92 19.60 -12.84
N ILE A 15 27.69 19.58 -11.54
CA ILE A 15 26.42 19.81 -10.84
C ILE A 15 25.85 21.21 -11.14
N PHE A 16 24.59 21.32 -11.57
CA PHE A 16 23.76 22.53 -11.45
C PHE A 16 22.26 22.17 -11.51
N TYR A 17 21.48 22.56 -10.48
CA TYR A 17 20.01 22.55 -10.49
C TYR A 17 19.48 23.94 -10.86
N GLY A 18 18.48 23.97 -11.76
CA GLY A 18 17.80 25.19 -12.19
C GLY A 18 16.88 25.77 -11.12
N LYS A 19 16.98 27.09 -10.95
CA LYS A 19 16.14 27.95 -10.11
C LYS A 19 14.70 27.99 -10.68
N ALA A 20 13.69 28.02 -9.81
CA ALA A 20 12.29 28.18 -10.21
C ALA A 20 12.09 29.49 -10.99
N ALA A 21 11.49 29.39 -12.19
CA ALA A 21 11.08 30.55 -12.97
C ALA A 21 9.68 31.01 -12.51
N ASN A 22 9.56 32.32 -12.24
CA ASN A 22 8.31 33.02 -11.98
C ASN A 22 7.33 32.84 -13.14
N ILE A 23 6.13 32.33 -12.88
CA ILE A 23 5.00 32.35 -13.80
C ILE A 23 4.02 33.43 -13.30
N PRO A 24 3.59 34.40 -14.13
CA PRO A 24 2.67 35.43 -13.70
C PRO A 24 1.21 34.91 -13.60
N HIS A 25 0.61 35.19 -12.44
CA HIS A 25 -0.81 35.34 -12.11
C HIS A 25 -1.84 34.46 -12.86
N ILE A 26 -2.29 33.39 -12.20
CA ILE A 26 -3.66 32.87 -12.34
C ILE A 26 -4.48 33.42 -11.18
N VAL A 27 -5.53 34.17 -11.50
CA VAL A 27 -6.52 34.70 -10.55
C VAL A 27 -7.36 33.52 -10.05
N ALA A 28 -7.19 33.15 -8.78
CA ALA A 28 -8.12 32.26 -8.09
C ALA A 28 -9.25 33.11 -7.48
N VAL A 29 -10.48 32.89 -7.94
CA VAL A 29 -11.67 33.42 -7.27
C VAL A 29 -12.01 32.47 -6.13
N LEU A 30 -11.76 32.91 -4.90
CA LEU A 30 -12.20 32.21 -3.69
C LEU A 30 -13.64 32.66 -3.33
N PRO A 31 -14.53 31.76 -2.90
CA PRO A 31 -15.82 32.15 -2.34
C PRO A 31 -15.62 32.90 -1.00
N PRO A 32 -16.56 33.79 -0.62
CA PRO A 32 -16.40 34.68 0.52
C PRO A 32 -16.39 33.91 1.86
N ASP A 33 -15.49 34.35 2.75
CA ASP A 33 -15.42 33.93 4.15
C ASP A 33 -16.67 34.40 4.90
N ASP A 34 -17.39 33.47 5.54
CA ASP A 34 -18.41 33.83 6.53
C ASP A 34 -17.79 33.94 7.94
N PRO A 35 -18.20 34.95 8.73
CA PRO A 35 -17.46 35.42 9.89
C PRO A 35 -17.67 34.56 11.15
N CYS A 36 -16.63 34.60 11.99
CA CYS A 36 -16.54 34.05 13.33
C CYS A 36 -17.83 34.15 14.16
N VAL A 37 -18.18 33.06 14.84
CA VAL A 37 -18.96 33.12 16.08
C VAL A 37 -18.16 32.50 17.21
N SER A 38 -18.07 33.29 18.27
CA SER A 38 -17.25 33.18 19.49
C SER A 38 -17.72 32.11 20.48
N ASP A 39 -16.76 31.72 21.32
CA ASP A 39 -16.86 31.08 22.65
C ASP A 39 -18.18 31.27 23.41
N VAL A 40 -18.78 30.15 23.83
CA VAL A 40 -19.49 29.91 25.11
C VAL A 40 -19.37 28.39 25.32
N GLY A 41 -18.77 27.81 26.36
CA GLY A 41 -18.90 28.04 27.80
C GLY A 41 -19.01 26.63 28.42
N LYS A 42 -18.18 26.33 29.41
CA LYS A 42 -18.18 25.06 30.15
C LYS A 42 -19.46 24.92 30.97
N SER A 43 -20.06 23.73 31.00
CA SER A 43 -20.74 23.23 32.20
C SER A 43 -20.62 21.72 32.30
N SER A 44 -20.50 21.27 33.53
CA SER A 44 -20.28 19.92 34.00
C SER A 44 -21.60 19.19 34.27
N ASP A 45 -21.47 17.87 34.42
CA ASP A 45 -22.35 16.92 35.13
C ASP A 45 -23.68 16.55 34.45
N GLU A 46 -23.80 15.29 34.02
CA GLU A 46 -24.62 14.29 34.74
C GLU A 46 -24.46 12.88 34.14
N GLU A 47 -24.67 11.91 35.02
CA GLU A 47 -24.28 10.51 34.98
C GLU A 47 -25.30 9.57 34.29
N GLU A 48 -24.83 8.35 34.06
CA GLU A 48 -25.57 7.07 34.09
C GLU A 48 -26.63 6.75 33.01
N LEU A 49 -26.32 5.76 32.17
CA LEU A 49 -26.88 4.39 32.21
C LEU A 49 -26.54 3.65 30.91
N PHE A 50 -25.89 2.48 31.04
CA PHE A 50 -26.21 1.21 30.39
C PHE A 50 -24.98 0.29 30.54
N GLY A 51 -25.01 -0.48 31.63
CA GLY A 51 -24.08 -1.58 31.87
C GLY A 51 -24.23 -2.65 30.80
N GLY A 52 -23.10 -2.99 30.16
CA GLY A 52 -22.95 -4.13 29.27
C GLY A 52 -21.75 -4.95 29.72
N ASP A 53 -22.04 -6.20 30.05
CA ASP A 53 -21.16 -7.24 30.57
C ASP A 53 -19.84 -7.39 29.77
N TYR A 54 -18.71 -7.10 30.41
CA TYR A 54 -17.34 -7.28 29.88
C TYR A 54 -16.72 -8.53 30.52
N SER A 55 -17.18 -9.71 30.12
CA SER A 55 -16.48 -10.97 30.39
C SER A 55 -15.89 -11.50 29.08
N ASP A 56 -14.72 -10.99 28.70
CA ASP A 56 -13.72 -11.68 27.85
C ASP A 56 -12.53 -10.72 27.60
N LEU A 57 -11.84 -10.38 28.69
CA LEU A 57 -10.56 -9.68 28.62
C LEU A 57 -9.43 -10.70 28.45
N ASP A 58 -8.56 -10.39 27.51
CA ASP A 58 -7.29 -11.07 27.22
C ASP A 58 -6.39 -11.09 28.48
N PRO A 59 -5.91 -12.27 28.94
CA PRO A 59 -5.05 -12.37 30.12
C PRO A 59 -3.70 -11.63 30.00
N ASP A 60 -3.31 -11.17 28.81
CA ASP A 60 -2.09 -10.36 28.59
C ASP A 60 -2.35 -8.84 28.58
N TYR A 61 -3.56 -8.37 28.88
CA TYR A 61 -3.85 -6.93 28.96
C TYR A 61 -3.42 -6.33 30.30
N GLN A 62 -2.22 -5.73 30.36
CA GLN A 62 -1.83 -4.85 31.47
C GLN A 62 -2.33 -3.42 31.22
N GLN A 63 -3.19 -2.92 32.11
CA GLN A 63 -3.61 -1.51 32.10
C GLN A 63 -2.41 -0.58 32.37
N PRO A 64 -2.27 0.53 31.62
CA PRO A 64 -1.22 1.50 31.89
C PRO A 64 -1.47 2.24 33.21
N PRO A 65 -0.41 2.57 33.99
CA PRO A 65 -0.58 3.30 35.24
C PRO A 65 -1.13 4.71 34.99
N THR A 66 -2.15 5.09 35.76
CA THR A 66 -2.73 6.45 35.75
C THR A 66 -1.71 7.46 36.26
N SER A 67 -1.20 8.34 35.39
CA SER A 67 -0.21 9.34 35.78
C SER A 67 -0.87 10.57 36.42
N LYS A 68 -0.52 10.81 37.69
CA LYS A 68 -0.73 12.10 38.36
C LYS A 68 0.17 13.15 37.70
N LYS A 69 -0.41 14.33 37.38
CA LYS A 69 0.30 15.50 36.86
C LYS A 69 1.59 15.78 37.66
N ARG A 70 2.76 15.67 37.02
CA ARG A 70 4.02 16.24 37.52
C ARG A 70 4.72 17.02 36.41
N LYS A 71 5.24 18.19 36.82
CA LYS A 71 5.85 19.24 36.02
C LYS A 71 7.05 18.75 35.21
N CYS A 72 7.17 19.26 33.98
CA CYS A 72 8.27 19.04 33.06
C CYS A 72 9.61 19.56 33.61
N LEU A 73 10.63 18.71 33.53
CA LEU A 73 12.04 19.10 33.47
C LEU A 73 12.62 18.49 32.17
N PRO A 74 13.56 19.16 31.49
CA PRO A 74 14.03 18.74 30.18
C PRO A 74 14.91 17.49 30.33
N VAL A 75 14.44 16.37 29.78
CA VAL A 75 15.27 15.19 29.57
C VAL A 75 15.87 15.32 28.18
N VAL A 76 17.19 15.25 28.11
CA VAL A 76 17.96 15.16 26.87
C VAL A 76 17.59 13.83 26.21
N ASP A 77 16.78 13.88 25.16
CA ASP A 77 16.45 12.72 24.33
C ASP A 77 17.66 12.41 23.44
N THR A 78 18.41 11.37 23.78
CA THR A 78 19.26 10.65 22.83
C THR A 78 18.40 9.61 22.12
N SER A 79 17.45 10.05 21.30
CA SER A 79 16.81 9.22 20.28
C SER A 79 17.54 9.49 18.97
N SER A 80 18.16 8.44 18.43
CA SER A 80 18.73 8.45 17.08
C SER A 80 17.62 8.76 16.09
N ASP A 81 17.51 10.02 15.68
CA ASP A 81 16.71 10.46 14.56
C ASP A 81 17.21 9.73 13.31
N CYS A 82 16.50 8.70 12.88
CA CYS A 82 16.66 8.15 11.55
C CYS A 82 16.01 9.15 10.58
N GLU A 83 16.83 10.12 10.15
CA GLU A 83 16.52 11.01 9.04
C GLU A 83 16.06 10.17 7.84
N SER A 84 14.87 10.46 7.32
CA SER A 84 14.33 9.77 6.14
C SER A 84 15.20 10.08 4.93
N GLU A 85 15.77 9.06 4.31
CA GLU A 85 16.70 9.16 3.18
C GLU A 85 16.03 9.58 1.85
N ASP A 86 14.82 10.16 1.90
CA ASP A 86 13.94 10.54 0.77
C ASP A 86 14.27 11.92 0.14
N ASP A 87 15.22 12.66 0.73
CA ASP A 87 15.67 13.96 0.20
C ASP A 87 17.02 13.88 -0.50
N LEU A 88 17.60 12.68 -0.62
CA LEU A 88 18.85 12.46 -1.33
C LEU A 88 18.58 11.81 -2.69
N PRO A 89 19.07 12.39 -3.81
CA PRO A 89 19.02 11.69 -5.09
C PRO A 89 19.72 10.33 -4.95
N LEU A 90 19.23 9.30 -5.66
CA LEU A 90 19.79 7.93 -5.72
C LEU A 90 21.32 7.88 -5.93
N ALA A 91 21.94 8.99 -6.33
CA ALA A 91 23.38 9.20 -6.46
C ALA A 91 24.16 9.33 -5.13
N ASN A 92 23.52 9.67 -4.01
CA ASN A 92 24.20 10.07 -2.77
C ASN A 92 24.47 8.93 -1.77
N PHE A 93 24.01 7.70 -2.03
CA PHE A 93 24.26 6.53 -1.17
C PHE A 93 25.64 5.89 -1.38
N VAL A 94 26.68 6.70 -1.45
CA VAL A 94 28.05 6.22 -1.69
C VAL A 94 28.85 6.28 -0.39
N GLN A 95 29.10 5.12 0.22
CA GLN A 95 30.40 4.88 0.84
C GLN A 95 31.30 4.29 -0.25
N THR A 96 32.19 5.10 -0.81
CA THR A 96 33.30 4.56 -1.58
C THR A 96 34.22 3.86 -0.59
N SER A 97 34.06 2.54 -0.42
CA SER A 97 35.23 1.71 -0.17
C SER A 97 36.03 1.75 -1.46
N ARG A 98 36.96 2.70 -1.55
CA ARG A 98 38.12 2.52 -2.41
C ARG A 98 38.82 1.31 -1.80
N ASP A 99 38.70 0.16 -2.44
CA ASP A 99 39.85 -0.71 -2.70
C ASP A 99 39.42 -1.97 -3.47
N ASN A 100 40.29 -2.33 -4.43
CA ASN A 100 40.31 -3.53 -5.28
C ASN A 100 39.40 -3.54 -6.51
N ALA A 101 39.78 -2.73 -7.51
CA ALA A 101 39.36 -2.92 -8.89
C ALA A 101 39.96 -4.23 -9.46
N ILE A 102 39.08 -5.16 -9.83
CA ILE A 102 39.41 -6.32 -10.68
C ILE A 102 39.31 -5.85 -12.14
N PRO A 103 40.28 -6.15 -13.02
CA PRO A 103 40.23 -5.73 -14.42
C PRO A 103 39.30 -6.67 -15.22
N GLY A 104 38.01 -6.38 -15.17
CA GLY A 104 37.00 -6.89 -16.11
C GLY A 104 36.28 -5.71 -16.72
N GLY A 105 36.12 -5.69 -18.05
CA GLY A 105 35.54 -4.57 -18.80
C GLY A 105 34.19 -4.12 -18.23
N ASP A 106 34.24 -3.07 -17.41
CA ASP A 106 33.11 -2.55 -16.65
C ASP A 106 32.16 -1.86 -17.63
N LYS A 107 31.05 -2.53 -17.98
CA LYS A 107 29.98 -1.93 -18.79
C LYS A 107 29.35 -0.80 -17.96
N ARG A 108 29.91 0.42 -18.10
CA ARG A 108 29.35 1.62 -17.48
C ARG A 108 28.07 2.04 -18.19
N TYR A 109 26.95 1.80 -17.52
CA TYR A 109 25.68 2.42 -17.89
C TYR A 109 25.73 3.91 -17.50
N THR A 110 25.38 4.79 -18.44
CA THR A 110 25.29 6.24 -18.23
C THR A 110 23.88 6.70 -18.52
N TRP A 111 23.25 7.36 -17.54
CA TRP A 111 21.96 8.01 -17.74
C TRP A 111 22.16 9.23 -18.64
N SER A 112 21.53 9.24 -19.82
CA SER A 112 21.47 10.42 -20.68
C SER A 112 20.18 11.18 -20.41
N LYS A 113 20.27 12.51 -20.33
CA LYS A 113 19.10 13.37 -20.27
C LYS A 113 18.59 13.54 -21.70
N THR A 114 17.43 12.99 -21.99
CA THR A 114 16.69 13.23 -23.23
C THR A 114 15.53 14.17 -22.93
N ASP A 115 15.23 15.08 -23.86
CA ASP A 115 14.02 15.88 -23.74
C ASP A 115 12.82 14.95 -23.84
N PHE A 116 11.97 14.99 -22.81
CA PHE A 116 10.74 14.21 -22.80
C PHE A 116 9.81 14.78 -23.88
N GLN A 117 9.75 14.10 -25.02
CA GLN A 117 8.73 14.37 -26.02
C GLN A 117 7.42 13.80 -25.51
N HIS A 118 6.60 14.68 -24.92
CA HIS A 118 5.28 14.29 -24.44
C HIS A 118 4.40 13.86 -25.61
N ILE A 119 4.32 12.55 -25.86
CA ILE A 119 3.31 11.99 -26.75
C ILE A 119 1.98 12.14 -26.01
N ARG A 120 1.13 13.08 -26.45
CA ARG A 120 -0.24 13.15 -25.96
C ARG A 120 -0.99 11.96 -26.54
N TYR A 121 -1.22 10.94 -25.71
CA TYR A 121 -2.17 9.91 -26.05
C TYR A 121 -3.57 10.55 -26.20
N PRO A 122 -4.33 10.16 -27.24
CA PRO A 122 -5.73 10.54 -27.34
C PRO A 122 -6.43 10.21 -26.02
N LYS A 123 -7.31 11.11 -25.54
CA LYS A 123 -8.10 10.85 -24.32
C LYS A 123 -8.87 9.53 -24.40
N ASP A 124 -9.20 9.15 -25.62
CA ASP A 124 -9.95 7.98 -26.04
C ASP A 124 -9.20 6.66 -25.74
N VAL A 125 -7.88 6.70 -25.55
CA VAL A 125 -7.06 5.52 -25.16
C VAL A 125 -7.25 5.15 -23.69
N PHE A 126 -7.48 6.13 -22.81
CA PHE A 126 -7.73 5.87 -21.39
C PHE A 126 -9.11 5.26 -21.12
N PHE A 127 -9.98 5.31 -22.13
CA PHE A 127 -11.32 4.74 -22.14
C PHE A 127 -11.49 3.87 -23.38
N ALA A 128 -10.48 3.06 -23.73
CA ALA A 128 -10.78 1.84 -24.47
C ALA A 128 -11.81 1.12 -23.59
N GLY A 129 -13.08 1.25 -24.01
CA GLY A 129 -14.23 0.91 -23.20
C GLY A 129 -14.03 -0.50 -22.70
N VAL A 130 -14.50 -0.77 -21.48
CA VAL A 130 -14.89 -2.13 -21.12
C VAL A 130 -15.67 -2.64 -22.32
N ASP A 131 -15.09 -3.54 -23.11
CA ASP A 131 -15.80 -4.13 -24.22
C ASP A 131 -17.12 -4.59 -23.61
N GLY A 132 -18.26 -4.19 -24.19
CA GLY A 132 -19.59 -4.45 -23.61
C GLY A 132 -19.91 -5.94 -23.42
N GLU A 133 -18.93 -6.81 -23.67
CA GLU A 133 -18.87 -8.25 -23.42
C GLU A 133 -18.88 -8.61 -21.93
N TYR A 134 -18.34 -7.78 -21.03
CA TYR A 134 -18.22 -8.14 -19.61
C TYR A 134 -19.06 -7.27 -18.69
N SER A 135 -19.80 -7.92 -17.78
CA SER A 135 -20.39 -7.23 -16.63
C SER A 135 -19.29 -6.76 -15.67
N PRO A 136 -19.53 -5.72 -14.84
CA PRO A 136 -18.56 -5.28 -13.84
C PRO A 136 -18.12 -6.42 -12.89
N LEU A 137 -19.03 -7.35 -12.58
CA LEU A 137 -18.73 -8.53 -11.78
C LEU A 137 -17.77 -9.47 -12.53
N ALA A 138 -18.03 -9.76 -13.80
CA ALA A 138 -17.15 -10.63 -14.60
C ALA A 138 -15.74 -10.02 -14.75
N TYR A 139 -15.63 -8.70 -14.83
CA TYR A 139 -14.33 -8.03 -14.83
C TYR A 139 -13.60 -8.18 -13.49
N PHE A 140 -14.31 -8.01 -12.37
CA PHE A 140 -13.75 -8.24 -11.04
C PHE A 140 -13.28 -9.69 -10.85
N GLU A 141 -14.07 -10.66 -11.30
CA GLU A 141 -13.77 -12.10 -11.19
C GLU A 141 -12.55 -12.54 -12.01
N LYS A 142 -12.14 -11.76 -13.03
CA LYS A 142 -10.85 -12.00 -13.72
C LYS A 142 -9.64 -11.82 -12.78
N ILE A 143 -9.73 -10.89 -11.84
CA ILE A 143 -8.65 -10.57 -10.89
C ILE A 143 -8.84 -11.33 -9.57
N PHE A 144 -10.09 -11.44 -9.12
CA PHE A 144 -10.45 -12.04 -7.84
C PHE A 144 -11.42 -13.19 -8.08
N ASP A 145 -10.85 -14.35 -8.39
CA ASP A 145 -11.58 -15.54 -8.82
C ASP A 145 -12.06 -16.43 -7.65
N ASP A 146 -12.78 -17.48 -8.01
CA ASP A 146 -13.34 -18.46 -7.09
C ASP A 146 -12.25 -19.15 -6.25
N ASP A 147 -11.12 -19.50 -6.86
CA ASP A 147 -9.96 -20.08 -6.18
C ASP A 147 -9.45 -19.17 -5.05
N LEU A 148 -9.46 -17.85 -5.27
CA LEU A 148 -9.05 -16.90 -4.25
C LEU A 148 -10.04 -16.83 -3.09
N PHE A 149 -11.35 -16.84 -3.39
CA PHE A 149 -12.39 -16.88 -2.36
C PHE A 149 -12.35 -18.17 -1.55
N GLU A 150 -12.13 -19.32 -2.20
CA GLU A 150 -11.98 -20.63 -1.56
C GLU A 150 -10.76 -20.64 -0.64
N HIS A 151 -9.62 -20.15 -1.13
CA HIS A 151 -8.39 -20.05 -0.34
C HIS A 151 -8.60 -19.19 0.91
N ILE A 152 -9.21 -18.02 0.79
CA ILE A 152 -9.48 -17.12 1.92
C ILE A 152 -10.41 -17.78 2.94
N ALA A 153 -11.49 -18.42 2.49
CA ALA A 153 -12.42 -19.10 3.37
C ALA A 153 -11.74 -20.23 4.14
N HIS A 154 -10.95 -21.05 3.45
CA HIS A 154 -10.20 -22.16 4.04
C HIS A 154 -9.19 -21.68 5.09
N GLN A 155 -8.32 -20.74 4.73
CA GLN A 155 -7.28 -20.22 5.62
C GLN A 155 -7.87 -19.48 6.84
N THR A 156 -8.98 -18.77 6.64
CA THR A 156 -9.69 -18.10 7.74
C THR A 156 -10.25 -19.10 8.76
N ASN A 157 -10.84 -20.21 8.29
CA ASN A 157 -11.35 -21.27 9.16
C ASN A 157 -10.22 -21.97 9.94
N ILE A 158 -9.12 -22.32 9.26
CA ILE A 158 -7.92 -22.88 9.91
C ILE A 158 -7.42 -21.95 11.01
N HIS A 159 -7.15 -20.69 10.67
CA HIS A 159 -6.63 -19.69 11.60
C HIS A 159 -7.52 -19.52 12.84
N SER A 160 -8.84 -19.48 12.63
CA SER A 160 -9.78 -19.36 13.75
C SER A 160 -9.78 -20.58 14.68
N THR A 161 -9.68 -21.78 14.11
CA THR A 161 -9.59 -23.03 14.87
C THR A 161 -8.30 -23.07 15.69
N LEU A 162 -7.17 -22.70 15.09
CA LEU A 162 -5.87 -22.65 15.77
C LEU A 162 -5.84 -21.60 16.89
N THR A 163 -6.47 -20.44 16.68
CA THR A 163 -6.40 -19.32 17.65
C THR A 163 -7.42 -19.43 18.78
N THR A 164 -8.59 -20.03 18.53
CA THR A 164 -9.72 -20.04 19.49
C THR A 164 -10.21 -21.43 19.88
N GLY A 165 -9.63 -22.48 19.30
CA GLY A 165 -10.09 -23.86 19.43
C GLY A 165 -11.37 -24.17 18.67
N ARG A 166 -11.99 -23.19 17.99
CA ARG A 166 -13.22 -23.39 17.22
C ARG A 166 -13.16 -22.66 15.88
N SER A 167 -13.60 -23.34 14.83
CA SER A 167 -13.78 -22.72 13.52
C SER A 167 -14.84 -21.62 13.60
N ILE A 168 -14.63 -20.51 12.91
CA ILE A 168 -15.70 -19.54 12.68
C ILE A 168 -16.74 -20.01 11.67
N ASP A 169 -16.47 -21.13 10.98
CA ASP A 169 -17.34 -21.77 10.00
C ASP A 169 -17.79 -20.80 8.91
N THR A 170 -16.82 -20.12 8.29
CA THR A 170 -17.08 -19.24 7.14
C THR A 170 -17.14 -20.07 5.86
N THR A 171 -18.01 -19.66 4.94
CA THR A 171 -18.13 -20.25 3.61
C THR A 171 -17.56 -19.31 2.55
N VAL A 172 -17.32 -19.84 1.34
CA VAL A 172 -16.91 -19.05 0.17
C VAL A 172 -17.90 -17.91 -0.10
N ASN A 173 -19.20 -18.19 -0.02
CA ASN A 173 -20.26 -17.20 -0.23
C ASN A 173 -20.30 -16.12 0.86
N GLU A 174 -20.00 -16.47 2.11
CA GLU A 174 -19.83 -15.46 3.17
C GLU A 174 -18.61 -14.57 2.90
N ILE A 175 -17.48 -15.11 2.42
CA ILE A 175 -16.32 -14.29 2.06
C ILE A 175 -16.63 -13.39 0.86
N ARG A 176 -17.33 -13.88 -0.17
CA ARG A 176 -17.81 -13.05 -1.29
C ARG A 176 -18.66 -11.88 -0.78
N SER A 177 -19.62 -12.17 0.10
CA SER A 177 -20.48 -11.16 0.73
C SER A 177 -19.67 -10.16 1.54
N PHE A 178 -18.69 -10.63 2.32
CA PHE A 178 -17.79 -9.79 3.12
C PHE A 178 -16.96 -8.85 2.26
N VAL A 179 -16.34 -9.36 1.17
CA VAL A 179 -15.57 -8.55 0.22
C VAL A 179 -16.47 -7.52 -0.48
N GLY A 180 -17.67 -7.93 -0.91
CA GLY A 180 -18.66 -7.01 -1.50
C GLY A 180 -19.04 -5.87 -0.54
N ILE A 181 -19.28 -6.18 0.73
CA ILE A 181 -19.54 -5.16 1.76
C ILE A 181 -18.33 -4.22 1.92
N GLU A 182 -17.11 -4.74 2.03
CA GLU A 182 -15.90 -3.91 2.15
C GLU A 182 -15.73 -2.99 0.93
N LEU A 183 -16.03 -3.43 -0.29
CA LEU A 183 -15.99 -2.61 -1.51
C LEU A 183 -17.02 -1.46 -1.44
N ILE A 184 -18.26 -1.76 -1.06
CA ILE A 184 -19.33 -0.76 -0.96
C ILE A 184 -19.00 0.29 0.12
N MET A 185 -18.46 -0.15 1.27
CA MET A 185 -18.00 0.75 2.35
C MET A 185 -16.87 1.69 1.92
N ARG A 186 -16.12 1.39 0.84
CA ARG A 186 -15.14 2.33 0.29
C ARG A 186 -15.80 3.45 -0.51
N VAL A 187 -16.93 3.18 -1.13
CA VAL A 187 -17.70 4.14 -1.93
C VAL A 187 -18.58 4.98 -1.01
N VAL A 188 -19.37 4.34 -0.15
CA VAL A 188 -20.26 4.99 0.82
C VAL A 188 -19.58 4.91 2.17
N GLN A 189 -18.90 5.99 2.59
CA GLN A 189 -18.15 6.01 3.85
C GLN A 189 -19.01 6.63 4.97
N MET A 190 -19.30 5.83 6.00
CA MET A 190 -19.93 6.30 7.25
C MET A 190 -18.91 6.51 8.37
N PRO A 191 -19.20 7.36 9.37
CA PRO A 191 -18.28 7.65 10.48
C PRO A 191 -17.86 6.40 11.26
N ALA A 192 -18.79 5.49 11.55
CA ALA A 192 -18.54 4.22 12.20
C ALA A 192 -19.04 3.03 11.36
N ILE A 193 -18.50 1.84 11.64
CA ILE A 193 -18.92 0.61 10.96
C ILE A 193 -20.35 0.24 11.38
N GLU A 194 -20.74 0.56 12.60
CA GLU A 194 -22.05 0.25 13.17
C GLU A 194 -23.17 1.05 12.50
N ASP A 195 -22.85 2.24 11.98
CA ASP A 195 -23.82 3.16 11.38
C ASP A 195 -24.51 2.54 10.16
N TYR A 196 -23.84 1.68 9.39
CA TYR A 196 -24.49 0.99 8.26
C TYR A 196 -25.65 0.09 8.70
N TRP A 197 -25.66 -0.37 9.95
CA TRP A 197 -26.70 -1.26 10.52
C TRP A 197 -27.64 -0.55 11.50
N ALA A 198 -27.31 0.67 11.95
CA ALA A 198 -28.13 1.43 12.88
C ALA A 198 -29.48 1.80 12.25
N ILE A 199 -30.52 1.96 13.06
CA ILE A 199 -31.90 2.12 12.58
C ILE A 199 -32.04 3.35 11.68
N GLU A 200 -31.56 4.50 12.14
CA GLU A 200 -31.71 5.79 11.44
C GLU A 200 -30.83 5.93 10.19
N THR A 201 -29.68 5.26 10.18
CA THR A 201 -28.68 5.33 9.10
C THR A 201 -28.58 4.03 8.32
N ARG A 202 -29.59 3.14 8.45
CA ARG A 202 -29.54 1.79 7.90
C ARG A 202 -29.27 1.83 6.40
N TYR A 203 -28.19 1.17 6.00
CA TYR A 203 -27.88 0.98 4.59
C TYR A 203 -28.19 -0.47 4.19
N SER A 204 -29.42 -0.71 3.71
CA SER A 204 -29.97 -2.04 3.44
C SER A 204 -29.06 -2.93 2.57
N ILE A 205 -28.41 -2.36 1.55
CA ILE A 205 -27.47 -3.06 0.66
C ILE A 205 -26.33 -3.75 1.44
N ILE A 206 -25.92 -3.20 2.60
CA ILE A 206 -24.95 -3.83 3.51
C ILE A 206 -25.68 -4.61 4.62
N ALA A 207 -26.66 -3.96 5.25
CA ALA A 207 -27.24 -4.42 6.50
C ALA A 207 -28.11 -5.68 6.37
N ASP A 208 -28.66 -5.91 5.18
CA ASP A 208 -29.49 -7.10 4.87
C ASP A 208 -28.62 -8.29 4.42
N VAL A 209 -27.39 -8.04 3.95
CA VAL A 209 -26.48 -9.08 3.45
C VAL A 209 -25.82 -9.85 4.59
N MET A 210 -25.36 -9.16 5.63
CA MET A 210 -24.67 -9.79 6.75
C MET A 210 -24.91 -9.03 8.06
N PRO A 211 -25.21 -9.69 9.19
CA PRO A 211 -25.34 -9.02 10.48
C PRO A 211 -24.03 -8.38 10.94
N VAL A 212 -24.09 -7.19 11.55
CA VAL A 212 -22.91 -6.43 12.02
C VAL A 212 -21.96 -7.25 12.91
N LYS A 213 -22.51 -8.11 13.78
CA LYS A 213 -21.72 -8.98 14.66
C LYS A 213 -20.91 -10.01 13.85
N ARG A 214 -21.52 -10.59 12.80
CA ARG A 214 -20.84 -11.55 11.90
C ARG A 214 -19.78 -10.84 11.06
N PHE A 215 -20.09 -9.69 10.49
CA PHE A 215 -19.14 -8.87 9.73
C PHE A 215 -17.90 -8.53 10.55
N LYS A 216 -18.08 -8.01 11.78
CA LYS A 216 -16.95 -7.71 12.69
C LYS A 216 -16.16 -8.96 13.08
N LYS A 217 -16.83 -10.11 13.26
CA LYS A 217 -16.15 -11.38 13.56
C LYS A 217 -15.25 -11.80 12.39
N LEU A 218 -15.76 -11.76 11.16
CA LEU A 218 -14.97 -12.05 9.95
C LEU A 218 -13.80 -11.08 9.80
N ARG A 219 -14.06 -9.77 9.88
CA ARG A 219 -13.04 -8.73 9.76
C ARG A 219 -11.87 -8.89 10.74
N ARG A 220 -12.11 -9.41 11.94
CA ARG A 220 -11.07 -9.68 12.95
C ARG A 220 -10.31 -10.99 12.71
N ARG A 221 -10.91 -11.95 12.01
CA ARG A 221 -10.39 -13.32 11.88
C ARG A 221 -9.87 -13.66 10.49
N ILE A 222 -10.16 -12.84 9.48
CA ILE A 222 -9.75 -13.05 8.10
C ILE A 222 -8.25 -13.34 8.02
N HIS A 223 -7.92 -14.38 7.27
CA HIS A 223 -6.57 -14.89 7.16
C HIS A 223 -6.30 -15.47 5.78
N PHE A 224 -5.03 -15.47 5.36
CA PHE A 224 -4.63 -15.80 3.99
C PHE A 224 -3.55 -16.88 3.92
N GLN A 225 -3.03 -17.36 5.05
CA GLN A 225 -1.98 -18.37 5.07
C GLN A 225 -1.91 -19.06 6.43
N ASP A 226 -1.66 -20.36 6.51
CA ASP A 226 -1.54 -21.06 7.80
C ASP A 226 -0.26 -20.63 8.53
N ASN A 227 -0.39 -20.01 9.71
CA ASN A 227 0.74 -19.57 10.53
C ASN A 227 1.75 -20.69 10.88
N ASN A 228 1.35 -21.97 10.84
CA ASN A 228 2.25 -23.09 11.11
C ASN A 228 3.21 -23.39 9.95
N THR A 229 2.98 -22.81 8.78
CA THR A 229 3.78 -23.01 7.57
C THR A 229 4.83 -21.93 7.35
N ASP A 230 5.14 -21.14 8.40
CA ASP A 230 6.00 -19.96 8.32
C ASP A 230 7.40 -20.30 7.80
N PRO A 231 7.76 -19.88 6.57
CA PRO A 231 9.11 -19.97 6.07
C PRO A 231 9.94 -18.94 6.85
N GLN A 232 10.98 -19.43 7.52
CA GLN A 232 11.87 -18.59 8.32
C GLN A 232 12.43 -17.43 7.48
N GLY A 233 11.83 -16.24 7.60
CA GLY A 233 12.36 -15.00 7.03
C GLY A 233 11.45 -14.22 6.07
N ASP A 234 10.36 -14.81 5.54
CA ASP A 234 9.47 -14.05 4.65
C ASP A 234 8.58 -13.07 5.43
N ARG A 235 8.92 -11.78 5.36
CA ARG A 235 8.19 -10.70 6.02
C ARG A 235 6.75 -10.53 5.51
N LEU A 236 6.42 -11.02 4.32
CA LEU A 236 5.08 -10.99 3.72
C LEU A 236 4.34 -12.33 3.80
N PHE A 237 4.90 -13.33 4.49
CA PHE A 237 4.39 -14.69 4.53
C PHE A 237 2.87 -14.78 4.71
N LYS A 238 2.32 -14.02 5.66
CA LYS A 238 0.88 -14.02 5.99
C LYS A 238 -0.04 -13.61 4.87
N ILE A 239 0.48 -12.93 3.84
CA ILE A 239 -0.27 -12.50 2.66
C ILE A 239 0.34 -13.04 1.35
N ARG A 240 1.47 -13.76 1.42
CA ARG A 240 2.24 -14.25 0.26
C ARG A 240 1.37 -14.98 -0.77
N PRO A 241 0.50 -15.94 -0.39
CA PRO A 241 -0.33 -16.63 -1.37
C PRO A 241 -1.33 -15.71 -2.07
N LEU A 242 -1.89 -14.74 -1.34
CA LEU A 242 -2.85 -13.76 -1.88
C LEU A 242 -2.17 -12.84 -2.89
N ILE A 243 -1.03 -12.25 -2.52
CA ILE A 243 -0.34 -11.29 -3.39
C ILE A 243 0.20 -11.98 -4.66
N GLU A 244 0.69 -13.22 -4.55
CA GLU A 244 1.23 -13.95 -5.69
C GLU A 244 0.12 -14.35 -6.67
N LYS A 245 -1.03 -14.84 -6.17
CA LYS A 245 -2.20 -15.10 -7.01
C LYS A 245 -2.69 -13.84 -7.73
N LEU A 246 -2.80 -12.71 -7.01
CA LEU A 246 -3.19 -11.44 -7.60
C LEU A 246 -2.19 -10.95 -8.66
N ARG A 247 -0.89 -11.06 -8.37
CA ARG A 247 0.18 -10.70 -9.30
C ARG A 247 0.09 -11.51 -10.60
N GLN A 248 -0.12 -12.82 -10.50
CA GLN A 248 -0.31 -13.69 -11.67
C GLN A 248 -1.50 -13.27 -12.54
N LYS A 249 -2.61 -12.82 -11.92
CA LYS A 249 -3.75 -12.28 -12.67
C LYS A 249 -3.41 -10.96 -13.37
N CYS A 250 -2.64 -10.08 -12.72
CA CYS A 250 -2.16 -8.83 -13.35
C CYS A 250 -1.26 -9.11 -14.55
N ILE A 251 -0.31 -10.05 -14.42
CA ILE A 251 0.64 -10.42 -15.50
C ILE A 251 -0.10 -11.06 -16.69
N ALA A 252 -1.20 -11.76 -16.43
CA ALA A 252 -2.02 -12.38 -17.47
C ALA A 252 -2.89 -11.38 -18.26
N ILE A 253 -2.94 -10.10 -17.86
CA ILE A 253 -3.61 -9.04 -18.63
C ILE A 253 -2.79 -8.76 -19.90
N GLU A 254 -3.47 -8.51 -21.01
CA GLU A 254 -2.83 -8.20 -22.30
C GLU A 254 -1.85 -7.02 -22.17
N GLU A 255 -0.64 -7.20 -22.71
CA GLU A 255 0.41 -6.19 -22.65
C GLU A 255 0.17 -5.03 -23.62
N GLU A 256 0.24 -3.79 -23.11
CA GLU A 256 -0.06 -2.58 -23.89
C GLU A 256 1.17 -2.02 -24.63
N GLY A 257 2.30 -2.73 -24.59
CA GLY A 257 3.56 -2.40 -25.28
C GLY A 257 4.33 -1.19 -24.73
N LEU A 258 3.71 -0.31 -23.96
CA LEU A 258 4.33 0.86 -23.33
C LEU A 258 3.95 0.93 -21.86
N PHE A 259 4.97 1.12 -21.01
CA PHE A 259 4.83 0.99 -19.56
C PHE A 259 5.40 2.17 -18.80
N SER A 260 4.80 2.43 -17.65
CA SER A 260 5.35 3.29 -16.61
C SER A 260 5.60 2.46 -15.36
N ILE A 261 6.78 2.66 -14.75
CA ILE A 261 7.11 2.09 -13.43
C ILE A 261 7.21 3.24 -12.44
N ASP A 262 6.40 3.20 -11.39
CA ASP A 262 6.40 4.20 -10.32
C ASP A 262 6.04 3.57 -8.97
N GLU A 263 6.13 4.37 -7.92
CA GLU A 263 5.94 3.98 -6.54
C GLU A 263 4.54 4.34 -6.04
N MET A 264 3.82 3.32 -5.58
CA MET A 264 2.51 3.44 -4.95
C MET A 264 2.60 3.19 -3.44
N MET A 265 1.75 3.87 -2.68
CA MET A 265 1.66 3.74 -1.21
C MET A 265 0.31 3.17 -0.79
N ILE A 266 0.31 2.00 -0.15
CA ILE A 266 -0.86 1.50 0.58
C ILE A 266 -0.87 2.15 1.96
N ALA A 267 -1.83 3.03 2.19
CA ALA A 267 -1.92 3.78 3.44
C ALA A 267 -2.08 2.85 4.66
N TYR A 268 -1.20 3.01 5.64
CA TYR A 268 -1.26 2.29 6.89
C TYR A 268 -0.64 3.12 8.01
N LYS A 269 -1.46 3.48 9.00
CA LYS A 269 -1.05 4.29 10.16
C LYS A 269 -0.70 3.47 11.40
N GLY A 270 -0.95 2.15 11.39
CA GLY A 270 -0.65 1.28 12.53
C GLY A 270 0.86 1.13 12.76
N LYS A 271 1.25 0.65 13.94
CA LYS A 271 2.67 0.46 14.32
C LYS A 271 3.15 -0.99 14.24
N LYS A 272 2.23 -1.96 14.11
CA LYS A 272 2.54 -3.40 14.16
C LYS A 272 3.42 -3.89 13.02
N ALA A 273 3.45 -3.17 11.90
CA ALA A 273 4.25 -3.53 10.72
C ALA A 273 5.76 -3.21 10.86
N GLY A 274 6.19 -2.55 11.95
CA GLY A 274 7.60 -2.22 12.17
C GLY A 274 8.22 -1.49 10.98
N SER A 275 9.38 -1.95 10.52
CA SER A 275 10.10 -1.37 9.37
C SER A 275 9.52 -1.71 7.99
N LEU A 276 8.47 -2.55 7.88
CA LEU A 276 7.73 -2.68 6.61
C LEU A 276 6.92 -1.41 6.31
N ARG A 277 6.58 -0.65 7.35
CA ARG A 277 5.90 0.63 7.20
C ARG A 277 6.93 1.70 6.84
N GLN A 278 6.73 2.32 5.69
CA GLN A 278 7.57 3.39 5.16
C GLN A 278 6.91 4.75 5.36
N TYR A 279 7.74 5.77 5.54
CA TYR A 279 7.34 7.17 5.50
C TYR A 279 7.79 7.75 4.18
N MET A 280 6.90 8.44 3.45
CA MET A 280 7.22 9.19 2.24
C MET A 280 6.69 10.63 2.40
N PRO A 281 7.53 11.63 2.71
CA PRO A 281 7.10 12.97 3.11
C PRO A 281 6.36 13.71 1.99
N LYS A 282 6.69 13.41 0.73
CA LYS A 282 6.18 14.07 -0.48
C LYS A 282 4.84 13.49 -0.98
N LYS A 283 4.37 12.36 -0.44
CA LYS A 283 3.08 11.75 -0.84
C LYS A 283 1.95 12.24 0.07
N PRO A 284 0.70 12.42 -0.44
CA PRO A 284 -0.43 12.85 0.39
C PRO A 284 -0.69 11.91 1.58
N LYS A 285 -0.54 10.61 1.36
CA LYS A 285 -0.57 9.57 2.38
C LYS A 285 0.86 9.19 2.74
N LYS A 286 1.41 9.85 3.77
CA LYS A 286 2.83 9.74 4.10
C LYS A 286 3.25 8.40 4.70
N TRP A 287 2.36 7.72 5.43
CA TRP A 287 2.68 6.45 6.10
C TRP A 287 1.96 5.28 5.44
N GLY A 288 2.71 4.21 5.13
CA GLY A 288 2.12 3.04 4.48
C GLY A 288 3.10 1.94 4.10
N PHE A 289 2.60 0.98 3.33
CA PHE A 289 3.44 -0.01 2.64
C PHE A 289 3.78 0.53 1.25
N LYS A 290 5.07 0.62 0.94
CA LYS A 290 5.56 1.02 -0.38
C LYS A 290 5.49 -0.18 -1.32
N MET A 291 5.07 0.05 -2.55
CA MET A 291 5.20 -0.92 -3.64
C MET A 291 5.63 -0.21 -4.92
N PHE A 292 6.29 -0.95 -5.80
CA PHE A 292 6.58 -0.53 -7.17
C PHE A 292 5.54 -1.16 -8.07
N VAL A 293 5.06 -0.41 -9.06
CA VAL A 293 3.96 -0.81 -9.94
C VAL A 293 4.37 -0.56 -11.37
N ARG A 294 4.25 -1.58 -12.23
CA ARG A 294 4.26 -1.44 -13.69
C ARG A 294 2.82 -1.30 -14.17
N ALA A 295 2.52 -0.19 -14.82
CA ALA A 295 1.22 0.07 -15.42
C ALA A 295 1.33 0.32 -16.93
N GLY A 296 0.32 -0.11 -17.68
CA GLY A 296 0.16 0.19 -19.10
C GLY A 296 -0.26 1.65 -19.35
N VAL A 297 -0.39 2.03 -20.61
CA VAL A 297 -0.84 3.37 -21.03
C VAL A 297 -2.29 3.66 -20.60
N SER A 298 -3.12 2.63 -20.44
CA SER A 298 -4.47 2.71 -19.89
C SER A 298 -4.49 3.05 -18.40
N GLY A 299 -3.36 2.88 -17.69
CA GLY A 299 -3.27 2.94 -16.24
C GLY A 299 -3.58 1.62 -15.53
N ILE A 300 -3.86 0.54 -16.26
CA ILE A 300 -4.05 -0.80 -15.69
C ILE A 300 -2.71 -1.33 -15.16
N VAL A 301 -2.73 -1.85 -13.93
CA VAL A 301 -1.58 -2.49 -13.30
C VAL A 301 -1.33 -3.85 -13.94
N GLN A 302 -0.13 -4.04 -14.49
CA GLN A 302 0.29 -5.28 -15.14
C GLN A 302 1.25 -6.10 -14.29
N ASP A 303 2.11 -5.44 -13.50
CA ASP A 303 2.92 -6.14 -12.50
C ASP A 303 3.19 -5.21 -11.30
N PHE A 304 3.52 -5.78 -10.15
CA PHE A 304 3.89 -5.03 -8.97
C PHE A 304 4.85 -5.79 -8.05
N LEU A 305 5.64 -5.05 -7.29
CA LEU A 305 6.58 -5.55 -6.30
C LEU A 305 6.39 -4.82 -4.97
N ILE A 306 6.07 -5.55 -3.90
CA ILE A 306 5.95 -4.99 -2.56
C ILE A 306 7.36 -4.78 -1.98
N TYR A 307 7.63 -3.56 -1.52
CA TYR A 307 8.92 -3.24 -0.92
C TYR A 307 8.99 -3.74 0.53
N THR A 308 9.97 -4.60 0.82
CA THR A 308 10.20 -5.18 2.14
C THR A 308 11.56 -4.79 2.73
N GLY A 309 12.20 -3.74 2.20
CA GLY A 309 13.54 -3.33 2.62
C GLY A 309 14.61 -4.21 1.95
N SER A 310 15.55 -4.71 2.74
CA SER A 310 16.65 -5.57 2.26
C SER A 310 16.16 -6.89 1.65
N SER A 311 15.02 -7.41 2.12
CA SER A 311 14.46 -8.70 1.67
C SER A 311 13.60 -8.58 0.40
N SER A 312 13.59 -7.43 -0.28
CA SER A 312 12.67 -7.19 -1.41
C SER A 312 12.96 -8.08 -2.62
N PHE A 313 14.16 -8.65 -2.67
CA PHE A 313 14.65 -9.43 -3.80
C PHE A 313 15.16 -10.82 -3.41
N ASP A 314 14.87 -11.29 -2.19
CA ASP A 314 15.42 -12.57 -1.69
C ASP A 314 14.99 -13.77 -2.53
N GLU A 315 13.81 -13.69 -3.15
CA GLU A 315 13.26 -14.72 -4.03
C GLU A 315 13.72 -14.58 -5.49
N ILE A 316 14.59 -13.60 -5.80
CA ILE A 316 14.97 -13.24 -7.17
C ILE A 316 16.45 -13.50 -7.40
N LEU A 317 16.73 -14.31 -8.43
CA LEU A 317 18.09 -14.67 -8.82
C LEU A 317 18.66 -13.63 -9.79
N PHE A 318 19.41 -12.69 -9.24
CA PHE A 318 20.20 -11.74 -10.03
C PHE A 318 21.56 -12.32 -10.43
N SER A 319 22.02 -11.99 -11.64
CA SER A 319 23.41 -12.18 -12.07
C SER A 319 24.37 -11.43 -11.14
N LYS A 320 25.67 -11.77 -11.19
CA LYS A 320 26.69 -11.06 -10.38
C LYS A 320 26.73 -9.57 -10.70
N GLU A 321 26.48 -9.21 -11.95
CA GLU A 321 26.42 -7.83 -12.43
C GLU A 321 25.14 -7.13 -11.94
N GLU A 322 23.99 -7.79 -12.02
CA GLU A 322 22.69 -7.27 -11.56
C GLU A 322 22.64 -7.07 -10.04
N GLN A 323 23.31 -7.93 -9.28
CA GLN A 323 23.43 -7.79 -7.82
C GLN A 323 24.10 -6.48 -7.41
N GLN A 324 25.01 -5.95 -8.23
CA GLN A 324 25.69 -4.68 -7.99
C GLN A 324 24.83 -3.46 -8.38
N MET A 325 23.72 -3.66 -9.08
CA MET A 325 22.84 -2.58 -9.49
C MET A 325 22.09 -1.98 -8.30
N ARG A 326 21.75 -0.69 -8.44
CA ARG A 326 20.97 0.05 -7.45
C ARG A 326 19.51 -0.41 -7.43
N LEU A 327 18.80 -0.06 -6.36
CA LEU A 327 17.39 -0.40 -6.15
C LEU A 327 16.52 -0.15 -7.39
N GLY A 328 16.59 1.06 -7.97
CA GLY A 328 15.75 1.41 -9.13
C GLY A 328 16.00 0.51 -10.36
N ALA A 329 17.25 0.18 -10.64
CA ALA A 329 17.58 -0.72 -11.76
C ALA A 329 17.10 -2.16 -11.49
N LYS A 330 17.26 -2.65 -10.25
CA LYS A 330 16.72 -3.96 -9.85
C LYS A 330 15.21 -4.02 -9.95
N VAL A 331 14.51 -2.96 -9.56
CA VAL A 331 13.04 -2.87 -9.71
C VAL A 331 12.64 -2.95 -11.17
N VAL A 332 13.32 -2.21 -12.06
CA VAL A 332 13.04 -2.26 -13.50
C VAL A 332 13.29 -3.66 -14.07
N LEU A 333 14.40 -4.32 -13.69
CA LEU A 333 14.69 -5.69 -14.12
C LEU A 333 13.66 -6.72 -13.63
N VAL A 334 13.05 -6.50 -12.48
CA VAL A 334 12.06 -7.43 -11.92
C VAL A 334 10.68 -7.25 -12.56
N LEU A 335 10.35 -6.03 -12.94
CA LEU A 335 9.04 -5.69 -13.48
C LEU A 335 8.99 -5.74 -15.01
N CYS A 336 10.11 -5.77 -15.72
CA CYS A 336 10.18 -5.81 -17.19
C CYS A 336 10.74 -7.14 -17.70
#